data_AF-A0A514LCB1-F1
#
_entry.id   AF-A0A514LCB1-F1
#
_cell.length_a   1.000
_cell.length_b   1.000
_cell.length_c   1.000
_cell.angle_alpha   90.00
_cell.angle_beta   90.00
_cell.angle_gamma   90.00
#
_symmetry.space_group_name_H-M   'P 1'
#
loop_
_entity.id
_entity.type
_entity.pdbx_description
1 polymer ?
#
loop_
_entity_poly.entity_id
_entity_poly.type
_entity_poly.pdbx_seq_one_letter_code
_entity_poly.pdbx_strand_id
1 'polypeptide(L)'
;MDEPDEIQKLIDEISFRKSNSKEYEKMNAEDIGKELREVMKFEQESFKKIEEFEKTQDNPDLIKYAKMICKNTTQREITQIQEIYLKKIDEEYLKSK
;
A
#
# COMPACT_ATOMS: atom_id res chain seq x y z
N MET A 1 13.02 17.71 22.56
CA MET A 1 12.06 17.06 21.65
C MET A 1 12.93 16.23 20.75
N ASP A 2 13.03 14.93 21.03
CA ASP A 2 13.78 14.02 20.16
C ASP A 2 13.03 13.95 18.83
N GLU A 3 13.74 14.14 17.72
CA GLU A 3 13.16 13.99 16.40
C GLU A 3 12.52 12.60 16.32
N PRO A 4 11.27 12.47 15.81
CA PRO A 4 10.67 11.16 15.66
C PRO A 4 11.59 10.33 14.78
N ASP A 5 11.98 9.17 15.31
CA ASP A 5 12.76 8.15 14.61
C ASP A 5 12.20 7.98 13.19
N GLU A 6 13.05 7.99 12.18
CA GLU A 6 12.63 8.02 10.78
C GLU A 6 11.72 6.82 10.43
N ILE A 7 11.91 5.70 11.13
CA ILE A 7 11.02 4.53 11.04
C ILE A 7 9.62 4.81 11.58
N GLN A 8 9.49 5.62 12.63
CA GLN A 8 8.19 6.01 13.18
C GLN A 8 7.44 6.89 12.18
N LYS A 9 8.14 7.81 11.50
CA LYS A 9 7.55 8.61 10.40
C LYS A 9 7.03 7.71 9.28
N LEU A 10 7.78 6.68 8.90
CA LEU A 10 7.34 5.71 7.90
C LEU A 10 6.12 4.91 8.37
N ILE A 11 6.09 4.48 9.62
CA ILE A 11 4.94 3.80 10.23
C ILE A 11 3.69 4.69 10.18
N ASP A 12 3.83 5.98 10.49
CA ASP A 12 2.74 6.94 10.47
C ASP A 12 2.23 7.17 9.04
N GLU A 13 3.13 7.24 8.05
CA GLU A 13 2.80 7.34 6.61
C GLU A 13 1.98 6.13 6.15
N ILE A 14 2.43 4.91 6.46
CA ILE A 14 1.72 3.66 6.15
C ILE A 14 0.34 3.65 6.82
N SER A 15 0.28 4.06 8.09
CA SER A 15 -0.97 4.08 8.86
C SER A 15 -1.97 5.11 8.32
N PHE A 16 -1.48 6.24 7.81
CA PHE A 16 -2.32 7.26 7.18
C PHE A 16 -2.89 6.78 5.85
N ARG A 17 -2.10 6.05 5.04
CA ARG A 17 -2.58 5.43 3.80
C ARG A 17 -3.81 4.55 4.01
N LYS A 18 -3.80 3.73 5.07
CA LYS A 18 -4.95 2.90 5.47
C LYS A 18 -6.25 3.70 5.63
N SER A 19 -6.15 4.97 6.02
CA SER A 19 -7.30 5.85 6.29
C SER A 19 -7.79 6.57 5.04
N ASN A 20 -6.98 6.66 3.98
CA ASN A 20 -7.34 7.31 2.72
C ASN A 20 -7.88 6.30 1.71
N SER A 21 -9.14 5.88 1.88
CA SER A 21 -9.81 5.06 0.86
C SER A 21 -10.19 5.91 -0.35
N LYS A 22 -9.62 5.60 -1.53
CA LYS A 22 -10.07 6.18 -2.80
C LYS A 22 -11.39 5.53 -3.24
N GLU A 23 -12.21 6.28 -3.99
CA GLU A 23 -13.47 5.78 -4.55
C GLU A 23 -13.24 4.98 -5.84
N TYR A 24 -12.54 3.84 -5.73
CA TYR A 24 -12.15 2.98 -6.85
C TYR A 24 -13.34 2.57 -7.74
N GLU A 25 -14.52 2.35 -7.18
CA GLU A 25 -15.73 1.99 -7.95
C GLU A 25 -16.12 3.03 -9.02
N LYS A 26 -15.71 4.30 -8.86
CA LYS A 26 -15.98 5.39 -9.81
C LYS A 26 -14.93 5.49 -10.93
N MET A 27 -13.83 4.76 -10.84
CA MET A 27 -12.75 4.76 -11.83
C MET A 27 -13.04 3.75 -12.96
N ASN A 28 -12.43 3.98 -14.13
CA ASN A 28 -12.41 3.01 -15.23
C ASN A 28 -11.33 1.94 -15.01
N ALA A 29 -11.34 0.89 -15.82
CA ALA A 29 -10.38 -0.21 -15.73
C ALA A 29 -8.92 0.26 -15.86
N GLU A 30 -8.60 1.19 -16.76
CA GLU A 30 -7.23 1.68 -16.96
C GLU A 30 -6.67 2.39 -15.71
N ASP A 31 -7.48 3.26 -15.11
CA ASP A 31 -7.11 4.03 -13.93
C ASP A 31 -6.98 3.12 -12.71
N ILE A 32 -7.87 2.13 -12.57
CA ILE A 32 -7.73 1.08 -11.55
C ILE A 32 -6.42 0.29 -11.73
N GLY A 33 -6.03 -0.01 -12.97
CA GLY A 33 -4.75 -0.64 -13.25
C GLY A 33 -3.54 0.22 -12.86
N LYS A 34 -3.64 1.56 -12.95
CA LYS A 34 -2.60 2.49 -12.47
C LYS A 34 -2.54 2.48 -10.95
N GLU A 35 -3.68 2.60 -10.28
CA GLU A 35 -3.78 2.55 -8.82
C GLU A 35 -3.16 1.27 -8.24
N LEU A 36 -3.48 0.10 -8.82
CA LEU A 36 -2.88 -1.17 -8.40
C LEU A 36 -1.35 -1.14 -8.44
N ARG A 37 -0.78 -0.60 -9.53
CA ARG A 37 0.68 -0.45 -9.67
C ARG A 37 1.26 0.51 -8.64
N GLU A 38 0.56 1.60 -8.33
CA GLU A 38 1.00 2.57 -7.32
C GLU A 38 1.04 1.95 -5.92
N VAL A 39 0.04 1.16 -5.53
CA VAL A 39 0.04 0.47 -4.23
C VAL A 39 1.20 -0.52 -4.14
N MET A 40 1.40 -1.33 -5.18
CA MET A 40 2.49 -2.31 -5.21
C MET A 40 3.86 -1.63 -5.17
N LYS A 41 4.02 -0.49 -5.87
CA LYS A 41 5.25 0.31 -5.83
C LYS A 41 5.48 0.88 -4.42
N PHE A 42 4.45 1.44 -3.79
CA PHE A 42 4.52 1.94 -2.42
C PHE A 42 4.93 0.84 -1.43
N GLU A 43 4.36 -0.36 -1.54
CA GLU A 43 4.76 -1.51 -0.73
C GLU A 43 6.25 -1.82 -0.88
N GLN A 44 6.73 -1.94 -2.11
CA GLN A 44 8.14 -2.24 -2.39
C GLN A 44 9.09 -1.16 -1.86
N GLU A 45 8.77 0.11 -2.07
CA GLU A 45 9.57 1.23 -1.59
C GLU A 45 9.58 1.30 -0.06
N SER A 46 8.44 1.04 0.59
CA SER A 46 8.34 0.99 2.04
C SER A 46 9.17 -0.16 2.62
N PHE A 47 9.10 -1.35 2.03
CA PHE A 47 9.92 -2.49 2.45
C PHE A 47 11.42 -2.21 2.33
N LYS A 48 11.86 -1.60 1.22
CA LYS A 48 13.27 -1.21 1.05
C LYS A 48 13.73 -0.26 2.15
N LYS A 49 12.93 0.77 2.48
CA LYS A 49 13.25 1.68 3.58
C LYS A 49 13.32 0.97 4.94
N ILE A 50 12.39 0.05 5.22
CA ILE A 50 12.40 -0.73 6.47
C ILE A 50 13.64 -1.62 6.55
N GLU A 51 14.07 -2.24 5.45
CA GLU A 51 15.31 -3.03 5.38
C GLU A 51 16.57 -2.17 5.53
N GLU A 52 16.54 -0.91 5.11
CA GLU A 52 17.61 0.05 5.37
C GLU A 52 17.68 0.40 6.86
N PHE A 53 16.54 0.65 7.51
CA PHE A 53 16.49 0.88 8.95
C PHE A 53 16.92 -0.35 9.75
N GLU A 54 16.66 -1.57 9.28
CA GLU A 54 17.09 -2.81 9.96
C GLU A 54 18.62 -2.90 10.14
N LYS A 55 19.40 -2.17 9.32
CA LYS A 55 20.86 -2.13 9.42
C LYS A 55 21.37 -1.16 10.47
N THR A 56 20.55 -0.20 10.90
CA THR A 56 20.95 0.92 11.77
C THR A 56 20.14 1.01 13.06
N GLN A 57 18.95 0.39 13.12
CA GLN A 57 18.09 0.39 14.31
C GLN A 57 18.42 -0.75 15.28
N ASP A 58 18.54 -0.41 16.56
CA ASP A 58 18.73 -1.34 17.67
C ASP A 58 17.41 -1.96 18.18
N ASN A 59 16.26 -1.53 17.64
CA ASN A 59 14.94 -2.04 18.02
C ASN A 59 14.34 -3.00 16.95
N PRO A 60 14.59 -4.32 17.05
CA PRO A 60 14.08 -5.30 16.09
C PRO A 60 12.55 -5.46 16.12
N ASP A 61 11.91 -5.19 17.26
CA ASP A 61 10.45 -5.26 17.38
C ASP A 61 9.77 -4.14 16.58
N LEU A 62 10.37 -2.94 16.56
CA LEU A 62 9.89 -1.82 15.77
C LEU A 62 9.99 -2.09 14.26
N ILE A 63 11.10 -2.71 13.82
CA ILE A 63 11.27 -3.19 12.44
C ILE A 63 10.21 -4.22 12.07
N LYS A 64 10.00 -5.21 12.93
CA LYS A 64 9.00 -6.27 12.73
C LYS A 64 7.59 -5.68 12.65
N TYR A 65 7.28 -4.72 13.52
CA TYR A 65 6.02 -4.01 13.49
C TYR A 65 5.84 -3.24 12.18
N ALA A 66 6.83 -2.46 11.75
CA ALA A 66 6.79 -1.73 10.48
C ALA A 66 6.52 -2.66 9.28
N LYS A 67 7.25 -3.79 9.16
CA LYS A 67 7.04 -4.80 8.11
C LYS A 67 5.60 -5.34 8.13
N MET A 68 5.09 -5.65 9.32
CA MET A 68 3.74 -6.17 9.50
C MET A 68 2.67 -5.15 9.08
N ILE A 69 2.77 -3.89 9.53
CA ILE A 69 1.75 -2.89 9.18
C ILE A 69 1.77 -2.53 7.70
N CYS A 70 2.97 -2.49 7.09
CA CYS A 70 3.14 -2.25 5.67
C CYS A 70 2.34 -3.29 4.89
N LYS A 71 2.69 -4.57 5.09
CA LYS A 71 2.02 -5.70 4.43
C LYS A 71 0.52 -5.71 4.65
N ASN A 72 0.06 -5.56 5.89
CA ASN A 72 -1.37 -5.64 6.19
C ASN A 72 -2.17 -4.51 5.53
N THR A 73 -1.58 -3.31 5.46
CA THR A 73 -2.22 -2.14 4.85
C THR A 73 -2.27 -2.28 3.34
N THR A 74 -1.15 -2.57 2.70
CA THR A 74 -1.04 -2.68 1.24
C THR A 74 -1.81 -3.88 0.71
N GLN A 75 -1.73 -5.04 1.37
CA GLN A 75 -2.46 -6.25 0.96
C GLN A 75 -3.97 -6.01 0.95
N ARG A 76 -4.51 -5.33 1.96
CA ARG A 76 -5.95 -5.01 2.04
C ARG A 76 -6.38 -4.11 0.87
N GLU A 77 -5.60 -3.07 0.59
CA GLU A 77 -5.87 -2.14 -0.52
C GLU A 77 -5.74 -2.85 -1.88
N ILE A 78 -4.71 -3.67 -2.07
CA ILE A 78 -4.50 -4.49 -3.28
C ILE A 78 -5.69 -5.41 -3.52
N THR A 79 -6.17 -6.14 -2.51
CA THR A 79 -7.32 -7.02 -2.65
C THR A 79 -8.57 -6.25 -3.07
N GLN A 80 -8.85 -5.10 -2.44
CA GLN A 80 -9.97 -4.26 -2.82
C GLN A 80 -9.88 -3.79 -4.28
N ILE A 81 -8.71 -3.31 -4.70
CA ILE A 81 -8.49 -2.84 -6.07
C ILE A 81 -8.63 -3.98 -7.06
N GLN A 82 -8.09 -5.17 -6.78
CA GLN A 82 -8.18 -6.35 -7.65
C GLN A 82 -9.62 -6.80 -7.87
N GLU A 83 -10.43 -6.84 -6.80
CA GLU A 83 -11.86 -7.18 -6.91
C GLU A 83 -12.61 -6.21 -7.82
N ILE A 84 -12.34 -4.91 -7.69
CA ILE A 84 -12.97 -3.87 -8.52
C ILE A 84 -12.45 -3.97 -9.95
N TYR A 85 -11.14 -4.18 -10.14
CA TYR A 85 -10.54 -4.24 -11.45
C TYR A 85 -11.12 -5.37 -12.30
N LEU A 86 -11.30 -6.56 -11.70
CA LEU A 86 -11.92 -7.69 -12.39
C LEU A 86 -13.35 -7.36 -12.83
N LYS A 87 -14.16 -6.73 -11.97
CA LYS A 87 -15.51 -6.27 -12.35
C LYS A 87 -15.48 -5.27 -13.51
N LYS A 88 -14.58 -4.29 -13.46
CA LYS A 88 -14.42 -3.28 -14.52
C LYS A 88 -13.98 -3.90 -15.84
N ILE A 89 -13.06 -4.86 -15.81
CA ILE A 89 -12.64 -5.59 -17.02
C ILE A 89 -13.83 -6.35 -17.62
N ASP A 90 -14.60 -7.04 -16.78
CA ASP A 90 -15.80 -7.76 -17.22
C ASP A 90 -16.82 -6.81 -17.88
N GLU A 91 -17.08 -5.66 -17.25
CA GLU A 91 -18.06 -4.67 -17.71
C GLU A 91 -17.61 -3.93 -18.98
N GLU A 92 -16.37 -3.44 -19.02
CA GLU A 92 -15.88 -2.56 -20.07
C GLU A 92 -15.44 -3.32 -21.32
N TYR A 93 -14.89 -4.53 -21.18
CA TYR A 93 -14.24 -5.25 -22.29
C TYR A 93 -14.85 -6.60 -22.64
N LEU A 94 -15.47 -7.32 -21.70
CA LEU A 94 -15.95 -8.68 -21.94
C LEU A 94 -17.46 -8.76 -22.19
N LYS A 95 -18.28 -8.02 -21.42
CA LYS A 95 -19.74 -7.95 -21.57
C LYS A 95 -20.22 -6.89 -22.56
N SER A 96 -19.32 -6.02 -23.01
CA SER A 96 -19.60 -5.03 -24.06
C SER A 96 -19.57 -5.61 -25.48
N LYS A 97 -19.30 -6.91 -25.62
CA LYS A 97 -19.41 -7.71 -26.85
C LYS A 97 -20.70 -8.52 -26.87
#